data_AF-A0A0N4ZDN0-F1
#
_entry.id   AF-A0A0N4ZDN0-F1
#
_cell.length_a   1.000
_cell.length_b   1.000
_cell.length_c   1.000
_cell.angle_alpha   90.00
_cell.angle_beta   90.00
_cell.angle_gamma   90.00
#
_symmetry.space_group_name_H-M   'P 1'
#
loop_
_entity.id
_entity.type
_entity.pdbx_description
1 polymer ?
#
loop_
_entity_poly.entity_id
_entity_poly.type
_entity_poly.pdbx_seq_one_letter_code
_entity_poly.pdbx_strand_id
1 'polypeptide(L)'
;MKLLGTVHRYTNFTVCTKNDTLWMYVSLNIPSLAIGTINICDRWAVDIINDILVARADVSELYADLFSKSLQKFDITALCLLHNKKPIYKSTLTGEMTLYINCYNTTMNQLDLSMSPNFTSPILSDTGISCNDLNDVIFCDEGYCGTFQKEIYVNLNNNISFEEDLMCPNDLINKVYFETKNRMYSTQYIDSLNVAPMVCSNKTSYSSQNFTNYPYYYWKVNCFNPSLYNGTYFETMPKLPYYETSTQTIYGTLNNEASNNRHNYELMISFLVLFFKFL
;
A
#
# COMPACT_ATOMS: atom_id res chain seq x y z
N MET A 1 -8.75 17.15 -2.44
CA MET A 1 -8.11 15.82 -2.37
C MET A 1 -6.96 15.95 -1.38
N LYS A 2 -6.91 15.16 -0.31
CA LYS A 2 -5.91 15.22 0.77
C LYS A 2 -4.86 14.12 0.54
N LEU A 3 -3.60 14.38 0.87
CA LEU A 3 -2.53 13.40 0.79
C LEU A 3 -2.68 12.40 1.92
N LEU A 4 -2.54 11.11 1.62
CA LEU A 4 -2.44 10.07 2.64
C LEU A 4 -0.95 9.84 2.88
N GLY A 5 -0.46 10.10 4.09
CA GLY A 5 0.94 9.94 4.48
C GLY A 5 1.72 11.25 4.57
N THR A 6 2.84 11.19 5.29
CA THR A 6 3.72 12.34 5.57
C THR A 6 4.33 12.89 4.29
N VAL A 7 3.80 13.99 3.77
CA VAL A 7 4.48 14.72 2.70
C VAL A 7 5.62 15.52 3.27
N HIS A 8 6.82 15.02 3.00
CA HIS A 8 8.01 15.83 3.04
C HIS A 8 7.96 16.82 1.86
N ARG A 9 7.47 18.03 2.14
CA ARG A 9 7.48 19.12 1.17
C ARG A 9 8.92 19.58 0.95
N TYR A 10 9.54 19.13 -0.13
CA TYR A 10 10.81 19.68 -0.61
C TYR A 10 10.54 20.66 -1.74
N THR A 11 10.11 21.88 -1.40
CA THR A 11 10.24 23.01 -2.34
C THR A 11 11.68 23.52 -2.28
N ASN A 12 12.62 22.75 -2.84
CA ASN A 12 13.96 23.26 -3.09
C ASN A 12 14.03 23.72 -4.55
N PHE A 13 14.03 25.05 -4.72
CA PHE A 13 14.55 25.68 -5.94
C PHE A 13 16.07 25.80 -5.89
N THR A 14 16.74 25.23 -4.89
CA THR A 14 18.20 25.13 -4.89
C THR A 14 18.60 24.22 -6.03
N VAL A 15 19.27 24.83 -7.00
CA VAL A 15 19.98 24.14 -8.07
C VAL A 15 20.91 23.12 -7.42
N CYS A 16 20.83 21.87 -7.84
CA CYS A 16 21.76 20.82 -7.40
C CYS A 16 23.19 21.31 -7.59
N THR A 17 24.06 21.01 -6.64
CA THR A 17 25.47 21.40 -6.73
C THR A 17 26.15 20.56 -7.81
N LYS A 18 27.26 21.07 -8.38
CA LYS A 18 28.05 20.34 -9.40
C LYS A 18 28.54 18.95 -8.95
N ASN A 19 28.52 18.67 -7.66
CA ASN A 19 28.94 17.39 -7.09
C ASN A 19 27.81 16.36 -7.05
N ASP A 20 26.57 16.78 -7.26
CA ASP A 20 25.46 15.84 -7.38
C ASP A 20 25.62 15.06 -8.70
N THR A 21 25.30 13.77 -8.69
CA THR A 21 25.37 12.87 -9.85
C THR A 21 24.04 12.72 -10.58
N LEU A 22 22.93 13.02 -9.89
CA LEU A 22 21.56 12.86 -10.37
C LEU A 22 20.71 14.07 -9.94
N TRP A 23 20.11 14.73 -10.92
CA TRP A 23 19.05 15.71 -10.67
C TRP A 23 17.76 15.21 -11.32
N MET A 24 16.68 15.15 -10.54
CA MET A 24 15.41 14.61 -10.97
C MET A 24 14.27 15.58 -10.69
N TYR A 25 13.44 15.81 -11.69
CA TYR A 25 12.07 16.29 -11.50
C TYR A 25 11.14 15.09 -11.54
N VAL A 26 10.29 14.96 -10.53
CA VAL A 26 9.25 13.93 -10.47
C VAL A 26 7.90 14.61 -10.31
N SER A 27 6.94 14.21 -11.12
CA SER A 27 5.52 14.48 -10.87
C SER A 27 4.79 13.15 -10.82
N LEU A 28 4.07 12.91 -9.72
CA LEU A 28 3.41 11.64 -9.48
C LEU A 28 2.02 11.84 -8.91
N ASN A 29 1.16 10.88 -9.21
CA ASN A 29 -0.15 10.72 -8.61
C ASN A 29 -0.41 9.21 -8.48
N ILE A 30 -0.27 8.70 -7.26
CA ILE A 30 -0.62 7.34 -6.87
C ILE A 30 -1.82 7.48 -5.93
N PRO A 31 -3.05 7.13 -6.39
CA PRO A 31 -4.25 7.30 -5.60
C PRO A 31 -4.09 6.72 -4.19
N SER A 32 -4.40 7.52 -3.18
CA SER A 32 -4.36 7.12 -1.77
C SER A 32 -2.99 6.71 -1.23
N LEU A 33 -1.91 7.10 -1.91
CA LEU A 33 -0.54 6.88 -1.43
C LEU A 33 0.30 8.16 -1.50
N ALA A 34 0.38 8.79 -2.67
CA ALA A 34 1.22 9.97 -2.84
C ALA A 34 0.76 10.77 -4.06
N ILE A 35 0.76 12.10 -3.96
CA ILE A 35 0.48 13.00 -5.08
C ILE A 35 1.31 14.26 -4.95
N GLY A 36 1.99 14.66 -6.02
CA GLY A 36 2.74 15.91 -5.99
C GLY A 36 3.80 16.00 -7.05
N THR A 37 4.56 17.08 -6.94
CA THR A 37 5.66 17.41 -7.82
C THR A 37 6.86 17.82 -6.98
N ILE A 38 8.03 17.32 -7.33
CA ILE A 38 9.23 17.51 -6.54
C ILE A 38 10.47 17.61 -7.45
N ASN A 39 11.38 18.53 -7.10
CA ASN A 39 12.73 18.60 -7.66
C ASN A 39 13.70 18.09 -6.60
N ILE A 40 14.50 17.08 -6.93
CA ILE A 40 15.36 16.39 -5.96
C ILE A 40 16.74 16.11 -6.55
N CYS A 41 17.77 16.19 -5.71
CA CYS A 41 19.16 15.85 -6.03
C CYS A 41 19.57 14.54 -5.33
N ASP A 42 20.41 13.74 -6.01
CA ASP A 42 21.16 12.59 -5.53
C ASP A 42 20.41 11.70 -4.53
N ARG A 43 20.88 11.69 -3.28
CA ARG A 43 20.49 10.71 -2.26
C ARG A 43 19.03 10.84 -1.88
N TRP A 44 18.51 12.06 -1.84
CA TRP A 44 17.12 12.29 -1.47
C TRP A 44 16.18 11.80 -2.56
N ALA A 45 16.60 11.84 -3.83
CA ALA A 45 15.80 11.32 -4.93
C ALA A 45 15.67 9.81 -4.79
N VAL A 46 16.78 9.14 -4.44
CA VAL A 46 16.78 7.69 -4.20
C VAL A 46 15.88 7.34 -3.02
N ASP A 47 16.05 7.99 -1.88
CA ASP A 47 15.31 7.64 -0.66
C ASP A 47 13.80 7.93 -0.80
N ILE A 48 13.41 9.12 -1.25
CA ILE A 48 11.98 9.49 -1.38
C ILE A 48 11.24 8.59 -2.37
N ILE A 49 11.84 8.31 -3.54
CA ILE A 49 11.18 7.48 -4.54
C ILE A 49 11.12 6.03 -4.07
N ASN A 50 12.16 5.53 -3.41
CA ASN A 50 12.10 4.19 -2.81
C ASN A 50 11.01 4.10 -1.76
N ASP A 51 10.92 5.06 -0.83
CA ASP A 51 9.91 5.08 0.24
C ASP A 51 8.49 5.04 -0.34
N ILE A 52 8.23 5.78 -1.43
CA ILE A 52 6.94 5.75 -2.13
C ILE A 52 6.68 4.38 -2.78
N LEU A 53 7.67 3.82 -3.50
CA LEU A 53 7.49 2.57 -4.23
C LEU A 53 7.32 1.36 -3.30
N VAL A 54 8.00 1.34 -2.16
CA VAL A 54 7.94 0.24 -1.18
C VAL A 54 6.75 0.32 -0.23
N ALA A 55 6.17 1.50 -0.04
CA ALA A 55 5.04 1.68 0.89
C ALA A 55 3.83 0.80 0.54
N ARG A 56 3.68 0.44 -0.74
CA ARG A 56 2.59 -0.41 -1.23
C ARG A 56 3.06 -1.53 -2.13
N ALA A 57 2.61 -2.75 -1.83
CA ALA A 57 2.99 -3.97 -2.50
C ALA A 57 2.52 -4.04 -3.95
N ASP A 58 1.31 -3.55 -4.23
CA ASP A 58 0.78 -3.45 -5.58
C ASP A 58 1.52 -2.42 -6.43
N VAL A 59 2.09 -1.38 -5.81
CA VAL A 59 2.96 -0.41 -6.49
C VAL A 59 4.34 -1.00 -6.73
N SER A 60 4.92 -1.66 -5.72
CA SER A 60 6.21 -2.35 -5.81
C SER A 60 6.25 -3.39 -6.94
N GLU A 61 5.19 -4.19 -7.10
CA GLU A 61 5.09 -5.21 -8.15
C GLU A 61 5.26 -4.62 -9.56
N LEU A 62 4.78 -3.38 -9.78
CA LEU A 62 4.83 -2.72 -11.10
C LEU A 62 6.25 -2.35 -11.56
N TYR A 63 7.21 -2.29 -10.63
CA TYR A 63 8.61 -1.92 -10.86
C TYR A 63 9.57 -3.02 -10.38
N ALA A 64 9.09 -4.25 -10.25
CA ALA A 64 9.85 -5.35 -9.67
C ALA A 64 11.11 -5.70 -10.48
N ASP A 65 11.14 -5.39 -11.78
CA ASP A 65 12.30 -5.51 -12.66
C ASP A 65 13.44 -4.53 -12.31
N LEU A 66 13.12 -3.44 -11.63
CA LEU A 66 14.09 -2.45 -11.16
C LEU A 66 14.56 -2.70 -9.72
N PHE A 67 14.03 -3.72 -9.04
CA PHE A 67 14.35 -3.97 -7.63
C PHE A 67 15.66 -4.76 -7.46
N SER A 68 16.64 -4.17 -6.79
CA SER A 68 17.89 -4.85 -6.44
C SER A 68 17.76 -5.59 -5.11
N LYS A 69 17.75 -6.93 -5.16
CA LYS A 69 17.78 -7.77 -3.95
C LYS A 69 19.01 -7.54 -3.07
N SER A 70 20.15 -7.16 -3.66
CA SER A 70 21.37 -6.91 -2.89
C SER A 70 21.31 -5.59 -2.12
N LEU A 71 20.67 -4.57 -2.69
CA LEU A 71 20.59 -3.24 -2.09
C LEU A 71 19.30 -3.03 -1.29
N GLN A 72 18.32 -3.93 -1.46
CA GLN A 72 16.97 -3.81 -0.93
C GLN A 72 16.30 -2.49 -1.33
N LYS A 73 16.57 -2.06 -2.56
CA LYS A 73 16.11 -0.78 -3.13
C LYS A 73 15.87 -0.92 -4.63
N PHE A 74 14.94 -0.14 -5.15
CA PHE A 74 14.74 0.09 -6.58
C PHE A 74 15.90 0.93 -7.15
N ASP A 75 16.37 0.52 -8.33
CA ASP A 75 17.39 1.23 -9.08
C ASP A 75 16.77 2.46 -9.77
N ILE A 76 16.84 3.59 -9.06
CA ILE A 76 16.34 4.87 -9.54
C ILE A 76 17.11 5.39 -10.75
N THR A 77 18.37 4.97 -10.93
CA THR A 77 19.16 5.31 -12.12
C THR A 77 18.63 4.56 -13.34
N ALA A 78 18.32 3.27 -13.20
CA ALA A 78 17.66 2.50 -14.25
C ALA A 78 16.27 3.06 -14.58
N LEU A 79 15.49 3.42 -13.57
CA LEU A 79 14.18 4.08 -13.75
C LEU A 79 14.31 5.37 -14.60
N CYS A 80 15.31 6.20 -14.30
CA CYS A 80 15.65 7.37 -15.10
C CYS A 80 15.96 7.02 -16.55
N LEU A 81 16.82 6.04 -16.80
CA LEU A 81 17.25 5.69 -18.16
C LEU A 81 16.10 5.18 -19.02
N LEU A 82 15.18 4.41 -18.43
CA LEU A 82 14.06 3.80 -19.15
C LEU A 82 12.91 4.79 -19.41
N HIS A 83 12.63 5.68 -18.46
CA HIS A 83 11.41 6.48 -18.46
C HIS A 83 11.62 7.99 -18.51
N ASN A 84 12.84 8.46 -18.85
CA ASN A 84 13.12 9.89 -18.92
C ASN A 84 12.16 10.65 -19.85
N LYS A 85 11.54 11.72 -19.32
CA LYS A 85 10.59 12.62 -20.01
C LYS A 85 9.37 11.91 -20.58
N LYS A 86 8.98 10.76 -20.02
CA LYS A 86 7.81 10.00 -20.46
C LYS A 86 6.85 9.79 -19.29
N PRO A 87 5.55 10.11 -19.45
CA PRO A 87 4.57 9.72 -18.46
C PRO A 87 4.37 8.20 -18.48
N ILE A 88 4.28 7.62 -17.30
CA ILE A 88 4.02 6.21 -17.05
C ILE A 88 2.63 6.12 -16.43
N TYR A 89 1.77 5.28 -17.01
CA TYR A 89 0.44 4.97 -16.49
C TYR A 89 0.41 3.49 -16.11
N LYS A 90 -0.02 3.19 -14.89
CA LYS A 90 -0.17 1.82 -14.38
C LYS A 90 -1.41 1.73 -13.50
N SER A 91 -2.07 0.58 -13.49
CA SER A 91 -3.18 0.33 -12.58
C SER A 91 -2.67 -0.13 -11.22
N THR A 92 -3.16 0.50 -10.15
CA THR A 92 -2.98 0.07 -8.76
C THR A 92 -4.35 -0.34 -8.19
N LEU A 93 -4.36 -0.95 -7.01
CA LEU A 93 -5.58 -1.33 -6.30
C LEU A 93 -6.51 -0.16 -5.95
N THR A 94 -5.99 1.07 -5.96
CA THR A 94 -6.73 2.28 -5.60
C THR A 94 -7.01 3.20 -6.80
N GLY A 95 -6.64 2.76 -8.02
CA GLY A 95 -6.89 3.50 -9.26
C GLY A 95 -5.67 3.55 -10.18
N GLU A 96 -5.76 4.30 -11.27
CA GLU A 96 -4.62 4.50 -12.16
C GLU A 96 -3.61 5.44 -11.50
N MET A 97 -2.35 4.98 -11.40
CA MET A 97 -1.23 5.84 -11.06
C MET A 97 -0.63 6.49 -12.30
N THR A 98 -0.16 7.72 -12.13
CA THR A 98 0.68 8.42 -13.10
C THR A 98 2.03 8.74 -12.47
N LEU A 99 3.12 8.45 -13.18
CA LEU A 99 4.48 8.84 -12.79
C LEU A 99 5.16 9.48 -14.00
N TYR A 100 5.68 10.69 -13.81
CA TYR A 100 6.51 11.38 -14.78
C TYR A 100 7.85 11.70 -14.14
N ILE A 101 8.91 11.35 -14.83
CA ILE A 101 10.28 11.56 -14.37
C ILE A 101 11.06 12.28 -15.47
N ASN A 102 11.77 13.33 -15.09
CA ASN A 102 12.72 14.02 -15.96
C ASN A 102 14.07 14.11 -15.22
N CYS A 103 15.03 13.31 -15.69
CA CYS A 103 16.37 13.23 -15.13
C CYS A 103 17.33 14.08 -15.96
N TYR A 104 18.02 14.98 -15.27
CA TYR A 104 18.95 15.94 -15.85
C TYR A 104 20.38 15.49 -15.61
N ASN A 105 21.22 15.72 -16.61
CA ASN A 105 22.66 15.64 -16.44
C ASN A 105 23.12 16.88 -15.66
N THR A 106 24.03 16.70 -14.70
CA THR A 106 24.51 17.72 -13.77
C THR A 106 25.34 18.83 -14.43
N THR A 107 25.58 18.69 -15.73
CA THR A 107 26.12 19.74 -16.61
C THR A 107 25.08 20.75 -17.11
N MET A 108 23.78 20.49 -16.92
CA MET A 108 22.71 21.38 -17.34
C MET A 108 22.43 22.45 -16.28
N ASN A 109 22.52 23.71 -16.68
CA ASN A 109 22.32 24.86 -15.78
C ASN A 109 20.85 25.31 -15.66
N GLN A 110 19.93 24.70 -16.43
CA GLN A 110 18.52 25.08 -16.48
C GLN A 110 17.61 23.85 -16.62
N LEU A 111 16.53 23.86 -15.83
CA LEU A 111 15.42 22.90 -15.94
C LEU A 111 14.46 23.36 -17.03
N ASP A 112 14.23 22.51 -18.04
CA ASP A 112 13.11 22.68 -18.96
C ASP A 112 11.92 21.85 -18.48
N LEU A 113 10.95 22.53 -17.88
CA LEU A 113 9.70 21.96 -17.36
C LEU A 113 8.49 22.28 -18.24
N SER A 114 8.70 22.83 -19.43
CA SER A 114 7.61 23.33 -20.30
C SER A 114 6.58 22.26 -20.68
N MET A 115 6.99 20.99 -20.73
CA MET A 115 6.11 19.85 -21.03
C MET A 115 5.86 18.92 -19.83
N SER A 116 6.32 19.28 -18.64
CA SER A 116 6.16 18.43 -17.46
C SER A 116 4.72 18.49 -16.93
N PRO A 117 4.03 17.35 -16.74
CA PRO A 117 2.77 17.34 -16.03
C PRO A 117 3.00 17.83 -14.60
N ASN A 118 2.06 18.60 -14.06
CA ASN A 118 2.14 19.15 -12.72
C ASN A 118 0.97 18.64 -11.89
N PHE A 119 1.21 17.61 -11.09
CA PHE A 119 0.30 17.22 -10.02
C PHE A 119 0.51 18.12 -8.81
N THR A 120 -0.51 18.90 -8.49
CA THR A 120 -0.51 19.78 -7.32
C THR A 120 -0.91 18.98 -6.10
N SER A 121 0.05 18.78 -5.21
CA SER A 121 -0.18 18.30 -3.85
C SER A 121 -1.15 19.22 -3.11
N PRO A 122 -2.10 18.70 -2.30
CA PRO A 122 -2.79 19.53 -1.32
C PRO A 122 -1.79 20.26 -0.42
N ILE A 123 -2.21 21.43 0.07
CA ILE A 123 -1.34 22.38 0.80
C ILE A 123 -0.88 21.80 2.15
N LEU A 124 -1.66 20.89 2.71
CA LEU A 124 -1.41 20.24 4.00
C LEU A 124 -1.40 18.73 3.80
N SER A 125 -0.39 18.07 4.37
CA SER A 125 -0.40 16.64 4.64
C SER A 125 -1.51 16.34 5.64
N ASP A 126 -2.08 15.13 5.57
CA ASP A 126 -2.90 14.65 6.69
C ASP A 126 -2.01 14.54 7.95
N THR A 127 -2.55 14.93 9.10
CA THR A 127 -1.86 14.82 10.38
C THR A 127 -1.96 13.38 10.84
N GLY A 128 -0.82 12.74 11.13
CA GLY A 128 -0.79 11.37 11.64
C GLY A 128 -1.67 11.19 12.88
N ILE A 129 -2.31 10.04 12.99
CA ILE A 129 -3.30 9.75 14.04
C ILE A 129 -2.99 8.45 14.76
N SER A 130 -3.40 8.36 16.02
CA SER A 130 -3.29 7.16 16.83
C SER A 130 -4.52 6.27 16.63
N CYS A 131 -4.30 5.06 16.16
CA CYS A 131 -5.26 3.97 16.01
C CYS A 131 -5.09 3.02 17.18
N ASN A 132 -5.97 3.12 18.17
CA ASN A 132 -5.81 2.40 19.44
C ASN A 132 -6.90 1.36 19.59
N ASP A 133 -6.57 0.10 19.81
CA ASP A 133 -7.48 -0.88 20.41
C ASP A 133 -7.20 -0.99 21.94
N LEU A 134 -8.03 -1.75 22.67
CA LEU A 134 -7.91 -1.98 24.11
C LEU A 134 -6.50 -2.42 24.56
N ASN A 135 -5.71 -3.02 23.66
CA ASN A 135 -4.38 -3.57 23.96
C ASN A 135 -3.23 -2.94 23.16
N ASP A 136 -3.49 -2.23 22.05
CA ASP A 136 -2.46 -1.80 21.11
C ASP A 136 -2.67 -0.37 20.59
N VAL A 137 -1.56 0.32 20.35
CA VAL A 137 -1.52 1.69 19.82
C VAL A 137 -0.67 1.70 18.55
N ILE A 138 -1.31 1.92 17.41
CA ILE A 138 -0.68 2.03 16.10
C ILE A 138 -0.72 3.49 15.66
N PHE A 139 0.39 4.05 15.20
CA PHE A 139 0.42 5.41 14.67
C PHE A 139 0.39 5.39 13.14
N CYS A 140 -0.61 6.04 12.55
CA CYS A 140 -0.84 6.06 11.11
C CYS A 140 -0.65 7.46 10.53
N ASP A 141 0.39 7.62 9.73
CA ASP A 141 0.75 8.86 9.03
C ASP A 141 -0.29 9.27 7.98
N GLU A 142 -1.15 8.34 7.57
CA GLU A 142 -2.26 8.58 6.65
C GLU A 142 -3.38 9.43 7.27
N GLY A 143 -3.39 9.57 8.60
CA GLY A 143 -4.36 10.39 9.33
C GLY A 143 -5.74 9.74 9.48
N TYR A 144 -5.83 8.42 9.31
CA TYR A 144 -7.02 7.61 9.59
C TYR A 144 -6.61 6.15 9.83
N CYS A 145 -7.55 5.34 10.33
CA CYS A 145 -7.34 3.93 10.69
C CYS A 145 -8.12 3.02 9.75
N GLY A 146 -7.71 1.76 9.65
CA GLY A 146 -8.43 0.70 8.95
C GLY A 146 -8.59 -0.55 9.81
N THR A 147 -9.76 -1.18 9.76
CA THR A 147 -9.94 -2.56 10.23
C THR A 147 -10.24 -3.48 9.06
N PHE A 148 -9.70 -4.69 9.16
CA PHE A 148 -9.99 -5.80 8.27
C PHE A 148 -10.49 -6.98 9.10
N GLN A 149 -11.63 -7.53 8.73
CA GLN A 149 -12.25 -8.69 9.34
C GLN A 149 -12.51 -9.73 8.26
N LYS A 150 -12.18 -10.99 8.49
CA LYS A 150 -12.57 -12.09 7.60
C LYS A 150 -12.86 -13.38 8.33
N GLU A 151 -13.77 -14.14 7.76
CA GLU A 151 -13.98 -15.56 8.03
C GLU A 151 -14.18 -16.26 6.68
N ILE A 152 -13.36 -17.26 6.36
CA ILE A 152 -13.41 -17.96 5.06
C ILE A 152 -13.08 -19.45 5.20
N TYR A 153 -13.78 -20.27 4.42
CA TYR A 153 -13.40 -21.67 4.23
C TYR A 153 -12.23 -21.82 3.24
N VAL A 154 -11.11 -22.36 3.75
CA VAL A 154 -9.90 -22.64 2.98
C VAL A 154 -9.91 -24.10 2.53
N ASN A 155 -10.22 -24.33 1.25
CA ASN A 155 -10.30 -25.65 0.61
C ASN A 155 -11.39 -26.59 1.14
N LEU A 156 -11.54 -27.75 0.48
CA LEU A 156 -12.52 -28.81 0.78
C LEU A 156 -12.28 -29.56 2.11
N ASN A 157 -11.21 -29.22 2.84
CA ASN A 157 -10.80 -29.92 4.07
C ASN A 157 -11.43 -29.33 5.34
N ASN A 158 -12.50 -28.52 5.22
CA ASN A 158 -13.19 -27.87 6.35
C ASN A 158 -12.31 -26.96 7.22
N ASN A 159 -11.22 -26.41 6.68
CA ASN A 159 -10.41 -25.43 7.40
C ASN A 159 -11.05 -24.04 7.30
N ILE A 160 -11.16 -23.35 8.42
CA ILE A 160 -11.64 -21.97 8.48
C ILE A 160 -10.45 -21.07 8.79
N SER A 161 -10.30 -19.99 8.04
CA SER A 161 -9.41 -18.88 8.35
C SER A 161 -10.25 -17.75 8.91
N PHE A 162 -9.93 -17.33 10.13
CA PHE A 162 -10.54 -16.22 10.83
C PHE A 162 -9.46 -15.18 11.14
N GLU A 163 -9.80 -13.90 10.99
CA GLU A 163 -8.86 -12.81 11.25
C GLU A 163 -9.60 -11.50 11.55
N GLU A 164 -9.07 -10.73 12.51
CA GLU A 164 -9.50 -9.38 12.85
C GLU A 164 -8.24 -8.55 13.12
N ASP A 165 -7.94 -7.62 12.21
CA ASP A 165 -6.72 -6.82 12.29
C ASP A 165 -7.08 -5.32 12.26
N LEU A 166 -6.49 -4.55 13.19
CA LEU A 166 -6.46 -3.08 13.18
C LEU A 166 -5.11 -2.65 12.61
N MET A 167 -5.11 -1.79 11.61
CA MET A 167 -3.88 -1.41 10.92
C MET A 167 -3.98 -0.04 10.25
N CYS A 168 -2.83 0.46 9.77
CA CYS A 168 -2.80 1.64 8.95
C CYS A 168 -3.35 1.36 7.54
N PRO A 169 -3.90 2.38 6.85
CA PRO A 169 -4.53 2.18 5.56
C PRO A 169 -3.63 1.56 4.48
N ASN A 170 -2.34 1.94 4.42
CA ASN A 170 -1.42 1.31 3.47
C ASN A 170 -1.17 -0.16 3.81
N ASP A 171 -1.07 -0.50 5.09
CA ASP A 171 -0.96 -1.89 5.54
C ASP A 171 -2.21 -2.70 5.18
N LEU A 172 -3.41 -2.10 5.27
CA LEU A 172 -4.66 -2.71 4.84
C LEU A 172 -4.67 -3.00 3.35
N ILE A 173 -4.24 -2.03 2.54
CA ILE A 173 -4.14 -2.22 1.09
C ILE A 173 -3.12 -3.33 0.77
N ASN A 174 -2.00 -3.38 1.49
CA ASN A 174 -1.00 -4.44 1.36
C ASN A 174 -1.58 -5.81 1.76
N LYS A 175 -2.31 -5.88 2.87
CA LYS A 175 -2.99 -7.09 3.33
C LYS A 175 -3.91 -7.61 2.23
N VAL A 176 -4.81 -6.76 1.73
CA VAL A 176 -5.74 -7.10 0.64
C VAL A 176 -5.00 -7.57 -0.61
N TYR A 177 -3.92 -6.87 -0.98
CA TYR A 177 -3.07 -7.30 -2.10
C TYR A 177 -2.57 -8.75 -1.90
N PHE A 178 -2.04 -9.08 -0.73
CA PHE A 178 -1.56 -10.44 -0.44
C PHE A 178 -2.68 -11.48 -0.42
N GLU A 179 -3.85 -11.15 0.14
CA GLU A 179 -5.04 -12.02 0.08
C GLU A 179 -5.41 -12.35 -1.37
N THR A 180 -5.41 -11.34 -2.27
CA THR A 180 -5.79 -11.53 -3.68
C THR A 180 -4.78 -12.39 -4.46
N LYS A 181 -3.53 -12.47 -3.99
CA LYS A 181 -2.47 -13.29 -4.59
C LYS A 181 -2.38 -14.69 -3.96
N ASN A 182 -3.13 -14.96 -2.89
CA ASN A 182 -3.08 -16.23 -2.19
C ASN A 182 -3.90 -17.30 -2.93
N ARG A 183 -3.18 -18.25 -3.55
CA ARG A 183 -3.74 -19.35 -4.35
C ARG A 183 -4.56 -20.37 -3.54
N MET A 184 -4.54 -20.30 -2.21
CA MET A 184 -5.36 -21.15 -1.35
C MET A 184 -6.81 -20.67 -1.25
N TYR A 185 -7.07 -19.40 -1.59
CA TYR A 185 -8.41 -18.86 -1.57
C TYR A 185 -9.11 -19.02 -2.91
N SER A 186 -10.42 -19.10 -2.85
CA SER A 186 -11.26 -19.17 -4.04
C SER A 186 -11.23 -17.88 -4.85
N THR A 187 -11.41 -18.01 -6.17
CA THR A 187 -11.56 -16.86 -7.06
C THR A 187 -12.70 -15.94 -6.65
N GLN A 188 -13.85 -16.48 -6.22
CA GLN A 188 -15.00 -15.66 -5.80
C GLN A 188 -14.67 -14.75 -4.60
N TYR A 189 -13.97 -15.28 -3.59
CA TYR A 189 -13.48 -14.46 -2.47
C TYR A 189 -12.47 -13.42 -2.94
N ILE A 190 -11.46 -13.84 -3.71
CA ILE A 190 -10.41 -12.95 -4.24
C ILE A 190 -11.03 -11.80 -5.04
N ASP A 191 -11.96 -12.11 -5.95
CA ASP A 191 -12.63 -11.13 -6.80
C ASP A 191 -13.44 -10.13 -5.97
N SER A 192 -14.09 -10.60 -4.91
CA SER A 192 -14.85 -9.73 -4.01
C SER A 192 -13.96 -8.72 -3.27
N LEU A 193 -12.72 -9.10 -2.92
CA LEU A 193 -11.79 -8.24 -2.20
C LEU A 193 -11.28 -7.03 -3.02
N ASN A 194 -11.38 -7.06 -4.34
CA ASN A 194 -10.83 -5.99 -5.20
C ASN A 194 -11.41 -4.59 -4.90
N VAL A 195 -12.59 -4.50 -4.28
CA VAL A 195 -13.20 -3.22 -3.91
C VAL A 195 -12.66 -2.64 -2.60
N ALA A 196 -12.10 -3.48 -1.72
CA ALA A 196 -11.66 -3.10 -0.38
C ALA A 196 -10.65 -1.94 -0.34
N PRO A 197 -9.61 -1.89 -1.20
CA PRO A 197 -8.62 -0.81 -1.18
C PRO A 197 -9.24 0.56 -1.52
N MET A 198 -10.19 0.58 -2.46
CA MET A 198 -10.90 1.80 -2.85
C MET A 198 -11.90 2.25 -1.77
N VAL A 199 -12.59 1.30 -1.11
CA VAL A 199 -13.44 1.58 0.05
C VAL A 199 -12.62 2.22 1.17
N CYS A 200 -11.45 1.65 1.46
CA CYS A 200 -10.58 2.17 2.51
C CYS A 200 -10.05 3.57 2.19
N SER A 201 -9.60 3.75 0.94
CA SER A 201 -9.17 5.03 0.38
C SER A 201 -10.19 6.15 0.57
N ASN A 202 -11.47 5.81 0.43
CA ASN A 202 -12.58 6.75 0.59
C ASN A 202 -12.98 6.99 2.05
N LYS A 203 -12.28 6.37 3.02
CA LYS A 203 -12.59 6.45 4.46
C LYS A 203 -14.02 5.99 4.74
N THR A 204 -14.39 4.85 4.13
CA THR A 204 -15.71 4.23 4.23
C THR A 204 -15.60 2.78 4.68
N SER A 205 -16.77 2.13 4.88
CA SER A 205 -16.87 0.73 5.25
C SER A 205 -17.63 -0.06 4.18
N TYR A 206 -17.25 -1.32 4.02
CA TYR A 206 -17.93 -2.26 3.14
C TYR A 206 -17.73 -3.68 3.62
N SER A 207 -18.74 -4.52 3.46
CA SER A 207 -18.65 -5.96 3.70
C SER A 207 -19.14 -6.74 2.48
N SER A 208 -18.56 -7.93 2.30
CA SER A 208 -19.01 -8.90 1.30
C SER A 208 -19.13 -10.27 1.93
N GLN A 209 -20.08 -11.04 1.42
CA GLN A 209 -20.35 -12.37 1.96
C GLN A 209 -20.88 -13.31 0.89
N ASN A 210 -20.59 -14.59 1.07
CA ASN A 210 -21.22 -15.69 0.37
C ASN A 210 -21.57 -16.79 1.38
N PHE A 211 -22.85 -16.93 1.68
CA PHE A 211 -23.36 -17.94 2.62
C PHE A 211 -24.15 -19.04 1.93
N THR A 212 -24.40 -18.92 0.63
CA THR A 212 -25.34 -19.79 -0.08
C THR A 212 -24.62 -20.91 -0.83
N ASN A 213 -23.42 -20.65 -1.33
CA ASN A 213 -22.65 -21.62 -2.11
C ASN A 213 -21.21 -21.69 -1.62
N TYR A 214 -20.63 -22.88 -1.60
CA TYR A 214 -19.19 -23.01 -1.42
C TYR A 214 -18.47 -22.23 -2.53
N PRO A 215 -17.47 -21.40 -2.21
CA PRO A 215 -16.83 -21.22 -0.90
C PRO A 215 -17.56 -20.21 -0.04
N TYR A 216 -17.77 -20.57 1.23
CA TYR A 216 -18.38 -19.68 2.21
C TYR A 216 -17.36 -18.68 2.72
N TYR A 217 -17.72 -17.40 2.69
CA TYR A 217 -16.89 -16.34 3.23
C TYR A 217 -17.71 -15.17 3.74
N TYR A 218 -17.10 -14.43 4.66
CA TYR A 218 -17.45 -13.08 5.05
C TYR A 218 -16.15 -12.30 5.13
N TRP A 219 -16.15 -11.05 4.67
CA TRP A 219 -15.12 -10.11 5.05
C TRP A 219 -15.70 -8.70 5.15
N LYS A 220 -15.03 -7.86 5.92
CA LYS A 220 -15.37 -6.46 6.10
C LYS A 220 -14.11 -5.62 6.17
N VAL A 221 -14.17 -4.46 5.51
CA VAL A 221 -13.23 -3.37 5.71
C VAL A 221 -13.98 -2.18 6.29
N ASN A 222 -13.35 -1.50 7.24
CA ASN A 222 -13.82 -0.22 7.74
C ASN A 222 -12.64 0.72 7.91
N CYS A 223 -12.61 1.81 7.13
CA CYS A 223 -11.59 2.84 7.29
C CYS A 223 -12.21 4.15 7.76
N PHE A 224 -11.71 4.70 8.85
CA PHE A 224 -12.39 5.73 9.63
C PHE A 224 -11.40 6.66 10.34
N ASN A 225 -11.87 7.86 10.68
CA ASN A 225 -11.13 8.75 11.57
C ASN A 225 -11.48 8.39 13.02
N PRO A 226 -10.51 7.94 13.85
CA PRO A 226 -10.77 7.53 15.22
C PRO A 226 -11.28 8.67 16.11
N SER A 227 -10.95 9.93 15.80
CA SER A 227 -11.50 11.10 16.55
C SER A 227 -13.01 11.28 16.38
N LEU A 228 -13.60 10.65 15.37
CA LEU A 228 -15.05 10.69 15.09
C LEU A 228 -15.74 9.38 15.49
N TYR A 229 -15.00 8.40 16.01
CA TYR A 229 -15.48 7.05 16.24
C TYR A 229 -15.62 6.78 17.74
N ASN A 230 -16.84 6.49 18.20
CA ASN A 230 -17.17 6.20 19.60
C ASN A 230 -17.56 4.73 19.84
N GLY A 231 -17.29 3.82 18.89
CA GLY A 231 -17.74 2.43 18.91
C GLY A 231 -16.63 1.40 19.07
N THR A 232 -16.99 0.12 19.00
CA THR A 232 -16.04 -0.99 18.84
C THR A 232 -15.51 -1.02 17.41
N TYR A 233 -14.21 -1.23 17.23
CA TYR A 233 -13.59 -1.23 15.90
C TYR A 233 -13.97 -2.44 15.05
N PHE A 234 -14.27 -3.54 15.74
CA PHE A 234 -14.71 -4.81 15.18
C PHE A 234 -16.20 -5.00 15.47
N GLU A 235 -16.96 -5.32 14.43
CA GLU A 235 -18.35 -5.75 14.57
C GLU A 235 -18.40 -7.27 14.70
N THR A 236 -19.44 -7.79 15.36
CA THR A 236 -19.65 -9.22 15.46
C THR A 236 -19.76 -9.85 14.08
N MET A 237 -18.86 -10.78 13.75
CA MET A 237 -18.92 -11.49 12.48
C MET A 237 -20.20 -12.32 12.35
N PRO A 238 -20.82 -12.36 11.16
CA PRO A 238 -21.90 -13.28 10.89
C PRO A 238 -21.38 -14.71 10.89
N LYS A 239 -22.14 -15.62 11.51
CA LYS A 239 -21.78 -17.04 11.52
C LYS A 239 -21.89 -17.63 10.11
N LEU A 240 -20.80 -18.19 9.59
CA LEU A 240 -20.84 -18.94 8.34
C LEU A 240 -21.71 -20.21 8.51
N PRO A 241 -22.56 -20.56 7.53
CA PRO A 241 -23.39 -21.75 7.60
C PRO A 241 -22.57 -23.02 7.37
N TYR A 242 -21.89 -23.51 8.42
CA TYR A 242 -21.69 -24.94 8.69
C TYR A 242 -21.25 -25.14 10.16
N TYR A 243 -22.22 -25.40 11.02
CA TYR A 243 -22.05 -25.91 12.37
C TYR A 243 -22.70 -27.29 12.39
N GLU A 244 -21.88 -28.35 12.37
CA GLU A 244 -22.10 -29.68 12.98
C GLU A 244 -21.19 -30.71 12.27
N THR A 245 -20.38 -31.44 13.04
CA THR A 245 -19.60 -32.64 12.64
C THR A 245 -18.24 -32.46 11.94
N SER A 246 -17.27 -31.80 12.59
CA SER A 246 -15.88 -32.33 12.60
C SER A 246 -15.05 -31.57 13.64
N THR A 247 -14.19 -32.27 14.37
CA THR A 247 -13.19 -31.68 15.28
C THR A 247 -12.26 -30.75 14.51
N GLN A 248 -12.57 -29.45 14.50
CA GLN A 248 -11.83 -28.43 13.76
C GLN A 248 -10.51 -28.10 14.45
N THR A 249 -9.44 -28.03 13.67
CA THR A 249 -8.18 -27.41 14.07
C THR A 249 -8.25 -25.94 13.68
N ILE A 250 -8.48 -25.06 14.66
CA ILE A 250 -8.47 -23.61 14.44
C ILE A 250 -7.01 -23.20 14.23
N TYR A 251 -6.64 -22.84 13.00
CA TYR A 251 -5.40 -22.13 12.72
C TYR A 251 -5.68 -20.63 12.86
N GLY A 252 -5.78 -20.18 14.11
CA GLY A 252 -5.88 -18.77 14.45
C GLY A 252 -4.51 -18.24 14.80
N THR A 253 -4.00 -17.29 14.02
CA THR A 253 -2.95 -16.38 14.47
C THR A 253 -3.64 -15.13 15.01
N LEU A 254 -3.77 -15.03 16.33
CA LEU A 254 -3.87 -13.74 17.01
C LEU A 254 -2.49 -13.12 16.90
N ASN A 255 -2.21 -12.41 15.80
CA ASN A 255 -0.94 -11.73 15.64
C ASN A 255 -0.95 -10.46 16.49
N ASN A 256 -0.64 -10.63 17.77
CA ASN A 256 -0.15 -9.58 18.66
C ASN A 256 1.31 -9.25 18.31
N GLU A 257 1.61 -9.01 17.04
CA GLU A 257 2.95 -8.62 16.61
C GLU A 257 2.98 -7.13 16.33
N ALA A 258 3.58 -6.44 17.30
CA ALA A 258 3.95 -5.04 17.25
C ALA A 258 4.46 -4.65 15.85
N SER A 259 3.73 -3.73 15.23
CA SER A 259 4.19 -2.94 14.08
C SER A 259 5.37 -2.06 14.50
N ASN A 260 6.53 -2.68 14.66
CA ASN A 260 7.79 -1.99 14.48
C ASN A 260 7.95 -1.83 12.97
N ASN A 261 7.81 -0.60 12.49
CA ASN A 261 7.90 -0.15 11.09
C ASN A 261 9.14 -0.64 10.31
N ARG A 262 10.05 -1.43 10.91
CA ARG A 262 11.14 -2.14 10.23
C ARG A 262 10.77 -3.54 9.71
N HIS A 263 9.75 -4.21 10.25
CA HIS A 263 9.39 -5.59 9.83
C HIS A 263 8.55 -5.68 8.56
N ASN A 264 7.82 -4.61 8.19
CA ASN A 264 7.07 -4.59 6.93
C ASN A 264 7.99 -4.60 5.70
N TYR A 265 9.20 -4.05 5.81
CA TYR A 265 10.22 -4.15 4.77
C TYR A 265 10.70 -5.60 4.61
N GLU A 266 11.06 -6.30 5.68
CA GLU A 266 11.57 -7.67 5.59
C GLU A 266 10.52 -8.68 5.09
N LEU A 267 9.23 -8.49 5.42
CA LEU A 267 8.14 -9.31 4.90
C LEU A 267 7.87 -9.02 3.40
N MET A 268 7.75 -7.76 2.99
CA MET A 268 7.64 -7.39 1.57
C MET A 268 8.82 -7.91 0.74
N ILE A 269 10.04 -7.80 1.29
CA ILE A 269 11.29 -8.29 0.67
C ILE A 269 11.29 -9.82 0.59
N SER A 270 10.90 -10.52 1.66
CA SER A 270 10.85 -11.98 1.69
C SER A 270 9.84 -12.53 0.68
N PHE A 271 8.70 -11.84 0.51
CA PHE A 271 7.70 -12.21 -0.49
C PHE A 271 8.14 -11.90 -1.92
N LEU A 272 8.77 -10.74 -2.19
CA LEU A 272 9.40 -10.46 -3.49
C LEU A 272 10.47 -11.53 -3.83
N VAL A 273 11.27 -11.96 -2.85
CA VAL A 273 12.25 -13.04 -3.04
C VAL A 273 11.61 -14.39 -3.34
N LEU A 274 10.45 -14.72 -2.73
CA LEU A 274 9.69 -15.94 -3.02
C LEU A 274 9.06 -15.92 -4.43
N PHE A 275 8.49 -14.79 -4.87
CA PHE A 275 7.88 -14.68 -6.20
C PHE A 275 8.89 -14.83 -7.35
N PHE A 276 10.12 -14.33 -7.19
CA PHE A 276 11.18 -14.48 -8.19
C PHE A 276 11.90 -15.84 -8.19
N LYS A 277 11.54 -16.76 -7.29
CA LYS A 277 12.10 -18.13 -7.28
C LYS A 277 11.26 -19.14 -8.08
N PHE A 278 10.07 -18.72 -8.54
CA PHE A 278 9.07 -19.58 -9.21
C PHE A 278 8.67 -19.09 -10.61
N LEU A 279 9.47 -18.21 -11.23
CA LEU A 279 9.41 -17.85 -12.65
C LEU A 279 10.67 -18.34 -13.37
#